data_AF-A0A662SEB4-F1
#
_entry.id   AF-A0A662SEB4-F1
#
_cell.length_a   1.000
_cell.length_b   1.000
_cell.length_c   1.000
_cell.angle_alpha   90.00
_cell.angle_beta   90.00
_cell.angle_gamma   90.00
#
_symmetry.space_group_name_H-M   'P 1'
#
loop_
_entity.id
_entity.type
_entity.pdbx_description
1 polymer ?
#
loop_
_entity_poly.entity_id
_entity_poly.type
_entity_poly.pdbx_seq_one_letter_code
_entity_poly.pdbx_strand_id
1 'polypeptide(L)'
;STHRTILPLLLLFGFVNAMIPAPMISLTSQIVPERRRASALAVQNTSTFIGASFGTGLGGYLLDRAGYVALFSFLTMNLVVGGLLAVMLREKGRKVLFRL
;
A
#
# COMPACT_ATOMS: atom_id res chain seq x y z
N SER A 1 5.93 -17.77 26.16
CA SER A 1 4.75 -16.87 26.09
C SER A 1 4.67 -16.06 24.80
N THR A 2 5.79 -15.63 24.22
CA THR A 2 5.87 -14.71 23.06
C THR A 2 5.26 -15.22 21.75
N HIS A 3 5.29 -16.52 21.47
CA HIS A 3 4.75 -17.11 20.22
C HIS A 3 3.21 -17.03 20.12
N ARG A 4 2.49 -17.07 21.26
CA ARG A 4 1.02 -17.03 21.27
C ARG A 4 0.46 -15.67 20.89
N THR A 5 1.22 -14.60 21.10
CA THR A 5 0.81 -13.21 20.80
C THR A 5 1.22 -12.79 19.39
N ILE A 6 2.34 -13.30 18.87
CA ILE A 6 2.84 -12.91 17.54
C ILE A 6 2.02 -13.56 16.42
N LEU A 7 1.60 -14.82 16.58
CA LEU A 7 0.79 -15.52 15.58
C LEU A 7 -0.50 -14.77 15.19
N PRO A 8 -1.37 -14.38 16.13
CA PRO A 8 -2.58 -13.63 15.78
C PRO A 8 -2.27 -12.26 15.17
N LEU A 9 -1.19 -11.59 15.60
CA LEU A 9 -0.75 -10.33 14.99
C LEU A 9 -0.30 -10.50 13.54
N LEU A 10 0.45 -11.57 13.22
CA LEU A 10 0.86 -11.88 11.85
C LEU A 10 -0.32 -12.26 10.96
N LEU A 11 -1.29 -13.02 11.50
CA LEU A 11 -2.52 -13.35 10.77
C LEU A 11 -3.34 -12.11 10.49
N LEU A 12 -3.50 -11.22 11.47
CA LEU A 12 -4.19 -9.94 11.29
C LEU A 12 -3.48 -9.08 10.25
N PHE A 13 -2.14 -8.99 10.32
CA PHE A 13 -1.35 -8.26 9.35
C PHE A 13 -1.52 -8.83 7.93
N GLY A 14 -1.43 -10.15 7.77
CA GLY A 14 -1.64 -10.82 6.49
C GLY A 14 -3.04 -10.59 5.93
N PHE A 15 -4.06 -10.65 6.78
CA PHE A 15 -5.44 -10.37 6.41
C PHE A 15 -5.62 -8.93 5.93
N VAL A 16 -5.16 -7.94 6.70
CA VAL A 16 -5.22 -6.52 6.32
C VAL A 16 -4.44 -6.27 5.02
N ASN A 17 -3.28 -6.88 4.88
CA ASN A 17 -2.46 -6.77 3.67
C ASN A 17 -3.16 -7.34 2.44
N ALA A 18 -3.98 -8.40 2.58
CA ALA A 18 -4.75 -8.95 1.47
C ALA A 18 -5.90 -8.03 1.02
N MET A 19 -6.44 -7.21 1.93
CA MET A 19 -7.58 -6.32 1.65
C MET A 19 -7.22 -5.11 0.78
N ILE A 20 -5.94 -4.80 0.56
CA ILE A 20 -5.51 -3.63 -0.22
C ILE A 20 -5.28 -3.99 -1.71
N PRO A 21 -4.37 -4.90 -2.07
CA PRO A 21 -3.97 -5.11 -3.47
C PRO A 21 -5.10 -5.71 -4.32
N ALA A 22 -5.93 -6.59 -3.76
CA ALA A 22 -7.00 -7.24 -4.51
C ALA A 22 -8.08 -6.24 -5.00
N PRO A 23 -8.65 -5.36 -4.14
CA PRO A 23 -9.55 -4.31 -4.61
C PRO A 23 -8.88 -3.31 -5.54
N MET A 24 -7.61 -2.95 -5.32
CA MET A 24 -6.90 -2.01 -6.20
C MET A 24 -6.77 -2.54 -7.62
N ILE A 25 -6.31 -3.79 -7.77
CA ILE A 25 -6.20 -4.44 -9.08
C ILE A 25 -7.58 -4.55 -9.73
N SER A 26 -8.59 -5.01 -8.99
CA SER A 26 -9.97 -5.12 -9.49
C SER A 26 -10.52 -3.79 -10.01
N LEU A 27 -10.34 -2.70 -9.25
CA LEU A 27 -10.78 -1.37 -9.63
C LEU A 27 -10.07 -0.86 -10.87
N THR A 28 -8.73 -0.94 -10.94
CA THR A 28 -7.95 -0.58 -12.14
C THR A 28 -8.47 -1.33 -13.37
N SER A 29 -8.84 -2.59 -13.17
CA SER A 29 -9.31 -3.47 -14.23
C SER A 29 -10.70 -3.11 -14.77
N GLN A 30 -11.54 -2.46 -13.95
CA GLN A 30 -12.89 -2.01 -14.31
C GLN A 30 -12.91 -0.61 -14.92
N ILE A 31 -12.01 0.29 -14.50
CA ILE A 31 -11.99 1.70 -14.95
C ILE A 31 -11.15 1.91 -16.22
N VAL A 32 -10.20 1.01 -16.52
CA VAL A 32 -9.29 1.16 -17.66
C VAL A 32 -9.83 0.37 -18.87
N PRO A 33 -9.89 0.97 -20.07
CA PRO A 33 -10.29 0.27 -21.29
C PRO A 33 -9.41 -0.95 -21.56
N GLU A 34 -10.00 -2.02 -22.10
CA GLU A 34 -9.35 -3.33 -22.30
C GLU A 34 -7.99 -3.24 -23.00
N ARG A 35 -7.90 -2.43 -24.08
CA ARG A 35 -6.66 -2.19 -24.85
C ARG A 35 -5.50 -1.61 -24.01
N ARG A 36 -5.78 -0.88 -22.92
CA ARG A 36 -4.78 -0.26 -22.05
C ARG A 36 -4.66 -0.93 -20.68
N ARG A 37 -5.54 -1.89 -20.36
CA ARG A 37 -5.63 -2.55 -19.06
C ARG A 37 -4.32 -3.25 -18.68
N ALA A 38 -3.73 -3.99 -19.62
CA ALA A 38 -2.44 -4.66 -19.40
C ALA A 38 -1.32 -3.67 -19.05
N SER A 39 -1.22 -2.55 -19.78
CA SER A 39 -0.23 -1.51 -19.49
C SER A 39 -0.47 -0.82 -18.15
N ALA A 40 -1.72 -0.52 -17.80
CA ALA A 40 -2.07 0.09 -16.51
C ALA A 40 -1.71 -0.82 -15.33
N LEU A 41 -2.03 -2.12 -15.44
CA LEU A 41 -1.67 -3.12 -14.43
C LEU A 41 -0.15 -3.32 -14.35
N ALA A 42 0.56 -3.27 -15.48
CA ALA A 42 2.02 -3.34 -15.49
C ALA A 42 2.63 -2.16 -14.73
N VAL A 43 2.19 -0.93 -15.00
CA VAL A 43 2.64 0.27 -14.27
C VAL A 43 2.33 0.17 -12.77
N GLN A 44 1.14 -0.33 -12.42
CA GLN A 44 0.76 -0.55 -11.02
C GLN A 44 1.70 -1.55 -10.34
N ASN A 45 1.98 -2.70 -10.96
CA ASN A 45 2.89 -3.70 -10.42
C ASN A 45 4.34 -3.20 -10.31
N THR A 46 4.85 -2.51 -11.34
CA THR A 46 6.18 -1.91 -11.31
C THR A 46 6.30 -0.91 -10.16
N SER A 47 5.28 -0.07 -9.96
CA SER A 47 5.25 0.87 -8.83
C SER A 47 5.30 0.15 -7.49
N THR A 48 4.57 -0.95 -7.33
CA THR A 48 4.59 -1.80 -6.12
C THR A 48 5.98 -2.39 -5.88
N PHE A 49 6.62 -2.94 -6.90
CA PHE A 49 7.96 -3.52 -6.74
C PHE A 49 9.01 -2.47 -6.41
N ILE A 50 8.97 -1.30 -7.06
CA ILE A 50 9.83 -0.17 -6.70
C ILE A 50 9.64 0.19 -5.23
N GLY A 51 8.39 0.38 -4.80
CA GLY A 51 8.06 0.67 -3.40
C GLY A 51 8.57 -0.40 -2.44
N ALA A 52 8.41 -1.68 -2.77
CA ALA A 52 8.88 -2.80 -1.96
C ALA A 52 10.41 -2.85 -1.86
N SER A 53 11.12 -2.63 -2.97
CA SER A 53 12.58 -2.58 -2.98
C SER A 53 13.12 -1.44 -2.12
N PHE A 54 12.58 -0.22 -2.32
CA PHE A 54 12.97 0.94 -1.52
C PHE A 54 12.61 0.77 -0.04
N GLY A 55 11.40 0.27 0.25
CA GLY A 55 10.93 0.06 1.61
C GLY A 55 11.74 -1.00 2.36
N THR A 56 12.12 -2.09 1.70
CA THR A 56 12.95 -3.14 2.31
C THR A 56 14.37 -2.64 2.56
N GLY A 57 14.97 -1.93 1.60
CA GLY A 57 16.32 -1.37 1.74
C GLY A 57 16.41 -0.31 2.84
N LEU A 58 15.51 0.68 2.83
CA LEU A 58 15.45 1.68 3.90
C LEU A 58 15.06 1.06 5.24
N GLY A 59 14.11 0.12 5.24
CA GLY A 59 13.63 -0.54 6.46
C GLY A 59 14.75 -1.30 7.18
N GLY A 60 15.55 -2.07 6.44
CA GLY A 60 16.73 -2.74 6.98
C GLY A 60 17.76 -1.75 7.52
N TYR A 61 18.07 -0.70 6.75
CA TYR A 61 19.02 0.34 7.19
C TYR A 61 18.57 1.06 8.48
N LEU A 62 17.28 1.42 8.57
CA LEU A 62 16.71 2.05 9.76
C LEU A 62 16.73 1.11 10.96
N LEU A 63 16.43 -0.18 10.73
CA LEU A 63 16.45 -1.19 11.78
C LEU A 63 17.86 -1.33 12.38
N ASP A 64 18.88 -1.41 11.53
CA ASP A 64 20.27 -1.60 11.98
C ASP A 64 20.83 -0.38 12.72
N ARG A 65 20.46 0.84 12.30
CA ARG A 65 21.03 2.10 12.84
C ARG A 65 20.23 2.70 13.99
N ALA A 66 18.91 2.61 13.94
CA ALA A 66 18.00 3.34 14.84
C ALA A 66 17.00 2.41 15.55
N GLY A 67 17.08 1.10 15.30
CA GLY A 67 16.28 0.09 15.98
C GLY A 67 14.82 0.02 15.52
N TYR A 68 14.06 -0.82 16.22
CA TYR A 68 12.67 -1.11 15.87
C TYR A 68 11.73 0.10 15.93
N VAL A 69 11.95 1.04 16.87
CA VAL A 69 11.08 2.21 17.02
C VAL A 69 11.12 3.11 15.78
N ALA A 70 12.31 3.33 15.21
CA ALA A 70 12.47 4.12 14.00
C ALA A 70 11.83 3.42 12.79
N LEU A 71 12.02 2.10 12.66
CA LEU A 71 11.39 1.29 11.62
C LEU A 71 9.86 1.39 11.66
N PHE A 72 9.24 1.16 12.83
CA PHE A 72 7.79 1.23 12.98
C PHE A 72 7.24 2.65 12.78
N SER A 73 7.98 3.68 13.20
CA SER A 73 7.62 5.08 12.95
C SER A 73 7.62 5.39 11.45
N PHE A 74 8.64 4.93 10.72
CA PHE A 74 8.73 5.08 9.27
C PHE A 74 7.58 4.37 8.53
N LEU A 75 7.29 3.12 8.91
CA LEU A 75 6.17 2.35 8.34
C LEU A 75 4.83 3.05 8.59
N THR A 76 4.62 3.57 9.79
CA THR A 76 3.40 4.30 10.17
C THR A 76 3.28 5.59 9.37
N MET A 77 4.35 6.37 9.24
CA MET A 77 4.38 7.59 8.45
C MET A 77 4.02 7.31 6.98
N ASN A 78 4.58 6.24 6.39
CA ASN A 78 4.28 5.86 5.02
C ASN A 78 2.79 5.52 4.83
N LEU A 79 2.21 4.78 5.78
CA LEU A 79 0.80 4.43 5.78
C LEU A 79 -0.10 5.67 5.89
N VAL A 80 0.25 6.63 6.76
CA VAL A 80 -0.49 7.89 6.93
C VAL A 80 -0.44 8.73 5.66
N VAL A 81 0.74 8.90 5.05
CA VAL A 81 0.89 9.65 3.81
C VAL A 81 0.09 9.00 2.67
N GLY A 82 0.18 7.66 2.53
CA GLY A 82 -0.62 6.92 1.55
C GLY A 82 -2.13 7.06 1.78
N GLY A 83 -2.57 6.99 3.04
CA GLY A 83 -3.97 7.20 3.41
C GLY A 83 -4.46 8.61 3.10
N LEU A 84 -3.65 9.64 3.40
CA LEU A 84 -3.97 11.03 3.07
C LEU A 84 -4.11 11.25 1.55
N LEU A 85 -3.17 10.72 0.77
CA LEU A 85 -3.23 10.78 -0.69
C LEU A 85 -4.50 10.08 -1.22
N ALA A 86 -4.85 8.92 -0.67
CA ALA A 86 -6.05 8.18 -1.05
C ALA A 86 -7.33 8.99 -0.76
N VAL A 87 -7.42 9.66 0.40
CA VAL A 87 -8.54 10.53 0.75
C VAL A 87 -8.62 11.74 -0.19
N MET A 88 -7.50 12.40 -0.48
CA MET A 88 -7.45 13.54 -1.40
C MET A 88 -7.87 13.15 -2.83
N LEU A 89 -7.43 11.98 -3.32
CA LEU A 89 -7.83 11.45 -4.61
C LEU A 89 -9.33 11.10 -4.64
N ARG A 90 -9.88 10.55 -3.56
CA ARG A 90 -11.31 10.26 -3.42
C ARG A 90 -12.16 11.53 -3.52
N GLU A 91 -11.72 12.63 -2.90
CA GLU A 91 -12.42 13.92 -3.00
C GLU A 91 -12.41 14.48 -4.41
N LYS A 92 -11.28 14.36 -5.11
CA LYS A 92 -11.16 14.81 -6.50
C LYS A 92 -12.06 13.99 -7.43
N GLY A 93 -12.09 12.66 -7.28
CA GLY A 93 -12.99 11.78 -8.04
C GLY A 93 -14.47 12.09 -7.82
N ARG A 94 -14.87 12.35 -6.57
CA ARG A 94 -16.25 12.73 -6.23
C ARG A 94 -16.66 14.06 -6.88
N LYS A 95 -15.77 15.07 -6.89
CA LYS A 95 -16.05 16.38 -7.50
C LYS A 95 -16.19 16.32 -9.03
N VAL A 96 -15.48 15.39 -9.69
CA VAL A 96 -15.59 15.20 -11.14
C VAL A 96 -16.92 14.56 -11.52
N LEU A 97 -17.38 13.56 -10.75
CA LEU A 97 -18.65 12.88 -11.02
C LEU A 97 -19.88 13.79 -10.85
N PHE A 98 -19.86 14.73 -9.89
CA PHE A 98 -20.95 15.71 -9.68
C PHE A 98 -20.97 16.87 -10.68
N ARG A 99 -20.00 16.95 -11.61
CA ARG A 99 -19.94 17.96 -12.68
C ARG A 99 -20.39 17.44 -14.04
N LEU A 100 -20.75 16.16 -14.14
CA LEU A 100 -21.35 15.52 -15.31
C LEU A 100 -22.85 15.37 -15.09
#